data_AF-A0A4S4DLS9-F1
#
_entry.id   AF-A0A4S4DLS9-F1
#
_cell.length_a   1.000
_cell.length_b   1.000
_cell.length_c   1.000
_cell.angle_alpha   90.00
_cell.angle_beta   90.00
_cell.angle_gamma   90.00
#
_symmetry.space_group_name_H-M   'P 1'
#
loop_
_entity.id
_entity.type
_entity.pdbx_description
1 polymer ?
#
loop_
_entity_poly.entity_id
_entity_poly.type
_entity_poly.pdbx_seq_one_letter_code
_entity_poly.pdbx_strand_id
1 'polypeptide(L)'
;MQIKPNCRKYGSLYAQQENIVDPLAYQPQAHRKRTDTESYIPRALPNQQTVDYPSFKLVIVGDGGTGKTTFVKRHLTGEFEKKYEPTIGVEVHPLDFFTNCGKIRFYCWDTAGQEKFGGLRDGYYIHGQCAIIMFDVTARLTYKNVPTWHRDLCRVCENIPIVLCGNKVDVKNRQVKAKQVTFHRKKNLQYYEISAKSNYNFEKPFLYLARKLAGDPNLHFVESPALAPPEVQIDIAAQQLHEAELRDAAAQPLPDDDDDAFD
;
A
#
# COMPACT_ATOMS: atom_id res chain seq x y z
N MET A 1 40.90 62.91 34.89
CA MET A 1 40.52 64.29 35.27
C MET A 1 39.36 64.70 34.36
N GLN A 2 38.17 65.00 34.89
CA GLN A 2 37.00 65.40 34.09
C GLN A 2 36.94 66.93 33.93
N ILE A 3 36.87 67.47 32.71
CA ILE A 3 36.49 68.88 32.49
C ILE A 3 35.63 69.04 31.22
N LYS A 4 34.30 69.06 31.42
CA LYS A 4 33.21 69.78 30.71
C LYS A 4 32.98 69.60 29.17
N PRO A 5 31.71 69.76 28.70
CA PRO A 5 31.32 69.64 27.29
C PRO A 5 31.14 71.00 26.59
N ASN A 6 30.96 71.03 25.25
CA ASN A 6 30.07 72.02 24.64
C ASN A 6 29.59 71.74 23.19
N CYS A 7 28.29 72.04 22.96
CA CYS A 7 27.68 72.69 21.79
C CYS A 7 27.71 72.09 20.35
N ARG A 8 26.50 72.13 19.74
CA ARG A 8 26.17 72.48 18.32
C ARG A 8 26.39 71.34 17.28
N LYS A 9 25.60 71.25 16.19
CA LYS A 9 24.54 72.15 15.66
C LYS A 9 23.56 71.43 14.68
N TYR A 10 22.42 72.10 14.43
CA TYR A 10 21.42 71.87 13.36
C TYR A 10 20.54 70.61 13.42
N GLY A 11 19.32 70.76 12.88
CA GLY A 11 18.29 69.74 12.73
C GLY A 11 17.20 70.20 11.75
N SER A 12 16.42 69.25 11.24
CA SER A 12 15.31 69.39 10.27
C SER A 12 14.78 67.96 10.01
N LEU A 13 13.49 67.62 9.87
CA LEU A 13 12.21 68.30 10.12
C LEU A 13 11.18 67.19 10.49
N TYR A 14 9.90 67.54 10.71
CA TYR A 14 8.76 66.63 11.01
C TYR A 14 8.64 65.44 10.01
N ALA A 15 8.04 64.29 10.34
CA ALA A 15 6.81 64.11 11.12
C ALA A 15 6.70 62.79 11.94
N GLN A 16 5.52 62.60 12.57
CA GLN A 16 5.09 61.47 13.42
C GLN A 16 4.74 60.22 12.55
N GLN A 17 4.58 58.97 13.04
CA GLN A 17 3.89 58.46 14.24
C GLN A 17 4.46 57.09 14.74
N GLU A 18 4.09 56.72 15.98
CA GLU A 18 3.89 55.36 16.56
C GLU A 18 4.86 54.20 16.17
N ASN A 19 5.72 53.62 17.02
CA ASN A 19 5.64 53.24 18.46
C ASN A 19 4.56 52.15 18.67
N ILE A 20 4.85 50.85 18.85
CA ILE A 20 5.27 50.13 20.09
C ILE A 20 5.32 48.61 19.73
N VAL A 21 6.20 47.67 20.15
CA VAL A 21 7.53 47.58 20.83
C VAL A 21 8.16 46.20 20.49
N ASP A 22 9.45 45.99 20.79
CA ASP A 22 10.15 44.68 20.86
C ASP A 22 10.88 44.58 22.22
N PRO A 23 10.75 43.46 22.95
CA PRO A 23 11.82 43.06 23.86
C PRO A 23 12.17 41.55 23.83
N LEU A 24 13.20 41.23 23.04
CA LEU A 24 14.47 40.65 23.51
C LEU A 24 14.61 39.16 23.92
N ALA A 25 15.74 38.62 23.45
CA ALA A 25 16.72 37.75 24.14
C ALA A 25 16.65 36.22 24.01
N TYR A 26 17.79 35.60 24.37
CA TYR A 26 18.28 34.31 23.88
C TYR A 26 18.94 33.51 25.02
N GLN A 27 18.38 32.32 25.32
CA GLN A 27 19.04 31.06 25.75
C GLN A 27 20.00 31.05 26.99
N PRO A 28 20.50 29.87 27.47
CA PRO A 28 20.07 28.47 27.30
C PRO A 28 19.96 27.66 28.64
N GLN A 29 19.73 26.34 28.51
CA GLN A 29 19.97 25.25 29.49
C GLN A 29 18.97 25.06 30.66
N ALA A 30 18.73 23.85 31.20
CA ALA A 30 18.73 22.47 30.66
C ALA A 30 18.16 21.49 31.72
N HIS A 31 17.35 20.47 31.35
CA HIS A 31 17.43 19.09 31.89
C HIS A 31 16.32 18.10 31.38
N ARG A 32 16.74 17.17 30.52
CA ARG A 32 16.48 15.70 30.58
C ARG A 32 15.03 15.11 30.57
N LYS A 33 14.62 14.68 29.38
CA LYS A 33 13.79 13.48 29.04
C LYS A 33 12.35 13.34 29.59
N ARG A 34 11.38 13.38 28.66
CA ARG A 34 10.70 12.16 28.17
C ARG A 34 10.74 12.14 26.63
N THR A 35 10.54 10.97 26.03
CA THR A 35 10.50 10.76 24.57
C THR A 35 9.15 10.14 24.24
N ASP A 36 8.14 10.99 24.11
CA ASP A 36 6.80 10.54 23.81
C ASP A 36 6.71 10.27 22.30
N THR A 37 6.59 8.99 21.95
CA THR A 37 6.44 8.53 20.58
C THR A 37 4.99 8.74 20.12
N GLU A 38 4.61 10.00 19.88
CA GLU A 38 3.38 10.29 19.15
C GLU A 38 3.47 9.66 17.75
N SER A 39 2.66 8.63 17.51
CA SER A 39 2.59 7.97 16.23
C SER A 39 2.01 8.94 15.20
N TYR A 40 2.84 9.32 14.22
CA TYR A 40 2.42 10.17 13.10
C TYR A 40 1.40 9.42 12.24
N ILE A 41 0.11 9.60 12.55
CA ILE A 41 -1.01 9.12 11.74
C ILE A 41 -1.29 10.20 10.67
N PRO A 42 -1.00 9.94 9.38
CA PRO A 42 -1.36 10.88 8.32
C PRO A 42 -2.88 11.01 8.26
N ARG A 43 -3.39 12.23 8.05
CA ARG A 43 -4.84 12.48 7.99
C ARG A 43 -5.49 11.60 6.93
N ALA A 44 -6.44 10.77 7.35
CA ALA A 44 -7.30 10.00 6.47
C ALA A 44 -8.14 10.92 5.55
N LEU A 45 -8.84 10.31 4.58
CA LEU A 45 -9.79 11.05 3.76
C LEU A 45 -10.83 11.79 4.63
N PRO A 46 -11.33 12.95 4.20
CA PRO A 46 -12.46 13.59 4.88
C PRO A 46 -13.62 12.60 5.00
N ASN A 47 -14.23 12.56 6.18
CA ASN A 47 -15.29 11.64 6.63
C ASN A 47 -14.87 10.18 6.93
N GLN A 48 -13.59 9.82 6.89
CA GLN A 48 -13.17 8.50 7.41
C GLN A 48 -13.07 8.52 8.94
N GLN A 49 -13.83 7.65 9.61
CA GLN A 49 -13.75 7.49 11.07
C GLN A 49 -12.35 7.02 11.47
N THR A 50 -11.65 7.84 12.27
CA THR A 50 -10.41 7.50 12.94
C THR A 50 -10.65 6.40 13.98
N VAL A 51 -9.73 5.45 14.06
CA VAL A 51 -9.74 4.35 15.04
C VAL A 51 -8.65 4.52 16.08
N ASP A 52 -8.85 3.90 17.24
CA ASP A 52 -7.97 3.89 18.42
C ASP A 52 -6.88 2.79 18.37
N TYR A 53 -6.83 2.01 17.28
CA TYR A 53 -5.88 0.93 17.01
C TYR A 53 -5.14 1.15 15.67
N PRO A 54 -3.99 0.50 15.44
CA PRO A 54 -3.17 0.73 14.24
C PRO A 54 -3.96 0.56 12.93
N SER A 55 -3.89 1.58 12.07
CA SER A 55 -4.56 1.58 10.78
C SER A 55 -3.64 2.06 9.66
N PHE A 56 -3.80 1.44 8.49
CA PHE A 56 -2.91 1.63 7.35
C PHE A 56 -3.69 1.86 6.05
N LYS A 57 -3.24 2.80 5.22
CA LYS A 57 -3.70 2.94 3.84
C LYS A 57 -3.06 1.85 2.97
N LEU A 58 -3.91 0.95 2.46
CA LEU A 58 -3.57 -0.06 1.47
C LEU A 58 -4.10 0.36 0.10
N VAL A 59 -3.21 0.47 -0.89
CA VAL A 59 -3.58 0.77 -2.28
C VAL A 59 -3.62 -0.53 -3.10
N ILE A 60 -4.72 -0.80 -3.82
CA ILE A 60 -4.90 -2.06 -4.54
C ILE A 60 -5.06 -1.75 -6.03
N VAL A 61 -4.00 -2.06 -6.82
CA VAL A 61 -3.85 -1.69 -8.23
C VAL A 61 -3.72 -2.91 -9.14
N GLY A 62 -3.90 -2.71 -10.45
CA GLY A 62 -3.90 -3.78 -11.45
C GLY A 62 -5.05 -3.66 -12.44
N ASP A 63 -4.91 -4.33 -13.58
CA ASP A 63 -5.84 -4.27 -14.71
C ASP A 63 -7.30 -4.58 -14.32
N GLY A 64 -8.24 -4.02 -15.07
CA GLY A 64 -9.66 -4.30 -14.90
C GLY A 64 -9.98 -5.78 -15.14
N GLY A 65 -10.94 -6.31 -14.37
CA GLY A 65 -11.31 -7.73 -14.43
C GLY A 65 -10.36 -8.70 -13.71
N THR A 66 -9.21 -8.24 -13.18
CA THR A 66 -8.28 -9.09 -12.38
C THR A 66 -8.90 -9.61 -11.08
N GLY A 67 -9.90 -8.90 -10.54
CA GLY A 67 -10.68 -9.32 -9.36
C GLY A 67 -10.40 -8.55 -8.07
N LYS A 68 -9.78 -7.37 -8.15
CA LYS A 68 -9.44 -6.50 -7.00
C LYS A 68 -10.65 -6.23 -6.10
N THR A 69 -11.74 -5.71 -6.68
CA THR A 69 -13.02 -5.44 -6.00
C THR A 69 -13.61 -6.68 -5.35
N THR A 70 -13.60 -7.82 -6.05
CA THR A 70 -14.08 -9.11 -5.51
C THR A 70 -13.25 -9.58 -4.32
N PHE A 71 -11.92 -9.41 -4.37
CA PHE A 71 -11.00 -9.75 -3.29
C PHE A 71 -11.19 -8.86 -2.05
N VAL A 72 -11.49 -7.57 -2.24
CA VAL A 72 -11.80 -6.63 -1.14
C VAL A 72 -13.19 -6.88 -0.56
N LYS A 73 -14.24 -6.87 -1.39
CA LYS A 73 -15.63 -7.11 -0.95
C LYS A 73 -15.76 -8.45 -0.23
N ARG A 74 -15.08 -9.52 -0.69
CA ARG A 74 -15.14 -10.83 -0.03
C ARG A 74 -14.42 -10.88 1.33
N HIS A 75 -13.44 -10.02 1.60
CA HIS A 75 -12.94 -9.84 2.97
C HIS A 75 -13.93 -9.04 3.85
N LEU A 76 -14.72 -8.13 3.25
CA LEU A 76 -15.65 -7.25 3.96
C LEU A 76 -16.98 -7.94 4.32
N THR A 77 -17.56 -8.72 3.40
CA THR A 77 -18.89 -9.35 3.55
C THR A 77 -18.85 -10.87 3.60
N GLY A 78 -17.71 -11.48 3.30
CA GLY A 78 -17.56 -12.94 3.12
C GLY A 78 -18.10 -13.48 1.78
N GLU A 79 -18.94 -12.73 1.07
CA GLU A 79 -19.65 -13.18 -0.14
C GLU A 79 -18.80 -13.12 -1.42
N PHE A 80 -19.18 -13.92 -2.43
CA PHE A 80 -18.53 -13.89 -3.76
C PHE A 80 -19.41 -13.21 -4.81
N GLU A 81 -19.03 -12.01 -5.22
CA GLU A 81 -19.71 -11.24 -6.26
C GLU A 81 -19.40 -11.82 -7.66
N LYS A 82 -20.38 -12.51 -8.26
CA LYS A 82 -20.28 -13.13 -9.60
C LYS A 82 -20.32 -12.13 -10.76
N LYS A 83 -20.95 -10.97 -10.55
CA LYS A 83 -21.18 -9.97 -11.59
C LYS A 83 -19.97 -9.05 -11.65
N TYR A 84 -19.31 -8.97 -12.81
CA TYR A 84 -18.26 -7.97 -13.01
C TYR A 84 -18.91 -6.61 -13.28
N GLU A 85 -18.90 -5.75 -12.26
CA GLU A 85 -19.18 -4.32 -12.39
C GLU A 85 -17.84 -3.55 -12.34
N PRO A 86 -17.47 -2.77 -13.36
CA PRO A 86 -16.22 -2.02 -13.33
C PRO A 86 -16.25 -0.90 -12.28
N THR A 87 -15.30 -0.88 -11.35
CA THR A 87 -15.09 0.23 -10.41
C THR A 87 -14.91 1.55 -11.16
N ILE A 88 -15.55 2.63 -10.68
CA ILE A 88 -15.43 3.98 -11.25
C ILE A 88 -14.60 4.83 -10.29
N GLY A 89 -13.37 5.16 -10.67
CA GLY A 89 -12.44 5.92 -9.81
C GLY A 89 -11.80 5.05 -8.73
N VAL A 90 -12.27 5.19 -7.48
CA VAL A 90 -11.78 4.43 -6.32
C VAL A 90 -12.90 4.22 -5.30
N GLU A 91 -12.98 3.01 -4.73
CA GLU A 91 -13.76 2.73 -3.53
C GLU A 91 -12.82 2.52 -2.34
N VAL A 92 -13.22 2.90 -1.12
CA VAL A 92 -12.36 2.74 0.07
C VAL A 92 -13.06 1.94 1.17
N HIS A 93 -12.62 0.70 1.34
CA HIS A 93 -13.23 -0.30 2.21
C HIS A 93 -12.38 -0.52 3.47
N PRO A 94 -12.90 -0.32 4.70
CA PRO A 94 -12.18 -0.63 5.93
C PRO A 94 -12.24 -2.14 6.21
N LEU A 95 -11.10 -2.82 6.13
CA LEU A 95 -10.96 -4.22 6.53
C LEU A 95 -10.26 -4.32 7.88
N ASP A 96 -10.85 -5.07 8.81
CA ASP A 96 -10.33 -5.30 10.16
C ASP A 96 -9.76 -6.71 10.29
N PHE A 97 -8.57 -6.83 10.91
CA PHE A 97 -7.92 -8.11 11.19
C PHE A 97 -7.52 -8.17 12.68
N PHE A 98 -7.86 -9.27 13.34
CA PHE A 98 -7.49 -9.51 14.73
C PHE A 98 -6.19 -10.32 14.79
N THR A 99 -5.18 -9.77 15.46
CA THR A 99 -3.83 -10.37 15.56
C THR A 99 -3.49 -10.72 17.00
N ASN A 100 -2.46 -11.55 17.20
CA ASN A 100 -1.89 -11.84 18.52
C ASN A 100 -1.33 -10.59 19.24
N CYS A 101 -1.16 -9.47 18.55
CA CYS A 101 -0.72 -8.17 19.08
C CYS A 101 -1.87 -7.15 19.17
N GLY A 102 -3.13 -7.58 19.00
CA GLY A 102 -4.32 -6.72 18.96
C GLY A 102 -4.86 -6.50 17.55
N LYS A 103 -5.78 -5.53 17.40
CA LYS A 103 -6.52 -5.29 16.16
C LYS A 103 -5.75 -4.37 15.20
N ILE A 104 -5.80 -4.66 13.90
CA ILE A 104 -5.24 -3.82 12.82
C ILE A 104 -6.32 -3.55 11.78
N ARG A 105 -6.35 -2.33 11.23
CA ARG A 105 -7.22 -1.94 10.10
C ARG A 105 -6.44 -1.63 8.83
N PHE A 106 -6.88 -2.18 7.70
CA PHE A 106 -6.47 -1.72 6.37
C PHE A 106 -7.61 -0.92 5.73
N TYR A 107 -7.41 0.37 5.51
CA TYR A 107 -8.28 1.14 4.61
C TYR A 107 -7.85 0.79 3.18
N CYS A 108 -8.63 -0.06 2.52
CA CYS A 108 -8.33 -0.64 1.22
C CYS A 108 -8.91 0.24 0.11
N TRP A 109 -8.04 0.95 -0.59
CA TRP A 109 -8.39 1.76 -1.76
C TRP A 109 -8.38 0.84 -2.98
N ASP A 110 -9.56 0.28 -3.31
CA ASP A 110 -9.78 -0.49 -4.54
C ASP A 110 -9.87 0.48 -5.71
N THR A 111 -8.79 0.60 -6.48
CA THR A 111 -8.80 1.48 -7.65
C THR A 111 -9.54 0.79 -8.80
N ALA A 112 -10.10 1.58 -9.69
CA ALA A 112 -10.39 1.12 -11.03
C ALA A 112 -9.12 0.52 -11.71
N GLY A 113 -9.32 -0.25 -12.78
CA GLY A 113 -8.24 -0.85 -13.58
C GLY A 113 -8.40 -0.63 -15.08
N GLN A 114 -9.25 0.30 -15.49
CA GLN A 114 -9.71 0.54 -16.87
C GLN A 114 -9.42 1.97 -17.35
N GLU A 115 -9.01 2.85 -16.44
CA GLU A 115 -8.81 4.27 -16.61
C GLU A 115 -7.55 4.58 -17.42
N LYS A 116 -7.73 4.69 -18.73
CA LYS A 116 -6.71 5.06 -19.73
C LYS A 116 -6.17 6.50 -19.57
N PHE A 117 -6.57 7.21 -18.51
CA PHE A 117 -6.28 8.62 -18.25
C PHE A 117 -5.46 8.74 -16.96
N GLY A 118 -4.14 8.65 -17.09
CA GLY A 118 -3.22 8.47 -15.95
C GLY A 118 -3.27 9.55 -14.87
N GLY A 119 -3.68 10.79 -15.18
CA GLY A 119 -3.62 11.94 -14.27
C GLY A 119 -4.49 11.86 -13.01
N LEU A 120 -5.50 10.98 -12.95
CA LEU A 120 -6.30 10.75 -11.74
C LEU A 120 -5.73 9.67 -10.82
N ARG A 121 -4.83 8.80 -11.31
CA ARG A 121 -4.29 7.67 -10.55
C ARG A 121 -3.40 8.12 -9.39
N ASP A 122 -2.49 9.04 -9.66
CA ASP A 122 -1.45 9.46 -8.71
C ASP A 122 -2.08 10.01 -7.41
N GLY A 123 -3.19 10.75 -7.51
CA GLY A 123 -3.95 11.25 -6.36
C GLY A 123 -4.52 10.16 -5.45
N TYR A 124 -4.83 8.97 -5.99
CA TYR A 124 -5.23 7.81 -5.18
C TYR A 124 -4.05 7.15 -4.47
N TYR A 125 -2.82 7.31 -4.98
CA TYR A 125 -1.63 6.69 -4.40
C TYR A 125 -1.06 7.52 -3.23
N ILE A 126 -1.22 8.85 -3.22
CA ILE A 126 -0.69 9.77 -2.19
C ILE A 126 -0.94 9.24 -0.76
N HIS A 127 0.12 9.20 0.05
CA HIS A 127 0.16 8.65 1.42
C HIS A 127 -0.22 7.16 1.56
N GLY A 128 -0.12 6.36 0.49
CA GLY A 128 -0.14 4.90 0.59
C GLY A 128 0.97 4.42 1.53
N GLN A 129 0.63 3.50 2.44
CA GLN A 129 1.59 2.91 3.39
C GLN A 129 1.97 1.48 2.98
N CYS A 130 1.15 0.83 2.16
CA CYS A 130 1.39 -0.49 1.58
C CYS A 130 0.57 -0.66 0.30
N ALA A 131 0.90 -1.66 -0.53
CA ALA A 131 0.14 -1.95 -1.74
C ALA A 131 0.01 -3.44 -2.08
N ILE A 132 -1.04 -3.75 -2.85
CA ILE A 132 -1.20 -5.00 -3.59
C ILE A 132 -1.27 -4.66 -5.08
N ILE A 133 -0.42 -5.31 -5.88
CA ILE A 133 -0.53 -5.30 -7.35
C ILE A 133 -1.13 -6.64 -7.77
N MET A 134 -2.29 -6.62 -8.43
CA MET A 134 -3.00 -7.83 -8.82
C MET A 134 -2.98 -8.05 -10.34
N PHE A 135 -2.73 -9.30 -10.74
CA PHE A 135 -2.92 -9.78 -12.11
C PHE A 135 -3.75 -11.06 -12.13
N ASP A 136 -4.17 -11.48 -13.32
CA ASP A 136 -5.00 -12.66 -13.59
C ASP A 136 -4.15 -13.75 -14.26
N VAL A 137 -4.02 -14.93 -13.63
CA VAL A 137 -3.20 -16.02 -14.20
C VAL A 137 -3.75 -16.59 -15.51
N THR A 138 -5.00 -16.25 -15.87
CA THR A 138 -5.66 -16.64 -17.12
C THR A 138 -5.52 -15.59 -18.24
N ALA A 139 -4.95 -14.41 -17.96
CA ALA A 139 -4.84 -13.32 -18.94
C ALA A 139 -3.42 -12.70 -18.96
N ARG A 140 -2.56 -13.18 -19.87
CA ARG A 140 -1.13 -12.78 -19.99
C ARG A 140 -0.91 -11.25 -19.98
N LEU A 141 -1.78 -10.49 -20.65
CA LEU A 141 -1.69 -9.03 -20.73
C LEU A 141 -1.68 -8.37 -19.34
N THR A 142 -2.46 -8.89 -18.39
CA THR A 142 -2.54 -8.33 -17.04
C THR A 142 -1.22 -8.48 -16.27
N TYR A 143 -0.48 -9.57 -16.51
CA TYR A 143 0.88 -9.73 -15.98
C TYR A 143 1.89 -8.84 -16.73
N LYS A 144 1.79 -8.73 -18.06
CA LYS A 144 2.64 -7.83 -18.87
C LYS A 144 2.50 -6.36 -18.46
N ASN A 145 1.38 -5.97 -17.86
CA ASN A 145 1.13 -4.62 -17.35
C ASN A 145 1.62 -4.39 -15.90
N VAL A 146 2.00 -5.43 -15.14
CA VAL A 146 2.52 -5.30 -13.75
C VAL A 146 3.70 -4.31 -13.61
N PRO A 147 4.70 -4.28 -14.52
CA PRO A 147 5.79 -3.30 -14.44
C PRO A 147 5.31 -1.85 -14.53
N THR A 148 4.27 -1.58 -15.31
CA THR A 148 3.64 -0.25 -15.44
C THR A 148 2.98 0.16 -14.14
N TRP A 149 2.16 -0.72 -13.56
CA TRP A 149 1.50 -0.48 -12.26
C TRP A 149 2.50 -0.26 -11.12
N HIS A 150 3.55 -1.08 -11.07
CA HIS A 150 4.64 -0.91 -10.09
C HIS A 150 5.36 0.43 -10.26
N ARG A 151 5.74 0.78 -11.49
CA ARG A 151 6.41 2.07 -11.79
C ARG A 151 5.54 3.25 -11.35
N ASP A 152 4.26 3.23 -11.67
CA ASP A 152 3.35 4.35 -11.41
C ASP A 152 3.00 4.47 -9.92
N LEU A 153 2.91 3.35 -9.19
CA LEU A 153 2.84 3.35 -7.72
C LEU A 153 4.12 3.93 -7.08
N CYS A 154 5.30 3.45 -7.50
CA CYS A 154 6.59 3.87 -6.93
C CYS A 154 6.98 5.33 -7.23
N ARG A 155 6.33 5.98 -8.21
CA ARG A 155 6.45 7.43 -8.46
C ARG A 155 5.81 8.29 -7.37
N VAL A 156 4.90 7.72 -6.58
CA VAL A 156 4.14 8.44 -5.54
C VAL A 156 4.38 7.88 -4.13
N CYS A 157 4.65 6.57 -4.03
CA CYS A 157 4.95 5.88 -2.78
C CYS A 157 6.34 5.22 -2.84
N GLU A 158 7.35 5.91 -2.33
CA GLU A 158 8.69 5.33 -2.16
C GLU A 158 8.74 4.37 -0.97
N ASN A 159 9.51 3.27 -1.11
CA ASN A 159 9.91 2.37 -0.03
C ASN A 159 8.77 1.68 0.78
N ILE A 160 7.53 1.65 0.28
CA ILE A 160 6.42 0.92 0.92
C ILE A 160 6.51 -0.61 0.68
N PRO A 161 6.03 -1.45 1.60
CA PRO A 161 5.87 -2.89 1.35
C PRO A 161 4.76 -3.13 0.31
N ILE A 162 5.11 -3.91 -0.73
CA ILE A 162 4.23 -4.27 -1.85
C ILE A 162 4.15 -5.79 -1.96
N VAL A 163 2.95 -6.31 -2.23
CA VAL A 163 2.70 -7.72 -2.59
C VAL A 163 2.23 -7.81 -4.04
N LEU A 164 2.78 -8.75 -4.80
CA LEU A 164 2.26 -9.17 -6.10
C LEU A 164 1.29 -10.35 -5.91
N CYS A 165 0.07 -10.24 -6.44
CA CYS A 165 -0.97 -11.26 -6.35
C CYS A 165 -1.35 -11.80 -7.73
N GLY A 166 -1.14 -13.09 -7.97
CA GLY A 166 -1.68 -13.80 -9.13
C GLY A 166 -3.03 -14.42 -8.76
N ASN A 167 -4.12 -13.81 -9.22
CA ASN A 167 -5.49 -14.24 -8.89
C ASN A 167 -6.04 -15.24 -9.91
N LYS A 168 -7.13 -15.93 -9.51
CA LYS A 168 -7.93 -16.90 -10.30
C LYS A 168 -7.24 -18.25 -10.57
N VAL A 169 -6.39 -18.73 -9.66
CA VAL A 169 -5.77 -20.07 -9.78
C VAL A 169 -6.76 -21.24 -9.70
N ASP A 170 -8.02 -21.00 -9.36
CA ASP A 170 -9.13 -21.96 -9.51
C ASP A 170 -9.48 -22.28 -10.98
N VAL A 171 -9.04 -21.45 -11.93
CA VAL A 171 -9.37 -21.61 -13.35
C VAL A 171 -8.30 -22.43 -14.07
N LYS A 172 -8.68 -23.64 -14.51
CA LYS A 172 -7.78 -24.60 -15.19
C LYS A 172 -7.11 -24.07 -16.46
N ASN A 173 -7.71 -23.11 -17.16
CA ASN A 173 -7.12 -22.48 -18.36
C ASN A 173 -6.08 -21.41 -17.99
N ARG A 174 -5.01 -21.83 -17.30
CA ARG A 174 -3.92 -20.96 -16.86
C ARG A 174 -3.04 -20.55 -18.05
N GLN A 175 -2.83 -19.25 -18.22
CA GLN A 175 -2.09 -18.65 -19.34
C GLN A 175 -0.74 -18.02 -18.94
N VAL A 176 -0.56 -17.69 -17.66
CA VAL A 176 0.71 -17.24 -17.08
C VAL A 176 1.27 -18.36 -16.19
N LYS A 177 2.28 -19.09 -16.69
CA LYS A 177 2.91 -20.22 -15.98
C LYS A 177 3.73 -19.71 -14.79
N ALA A 178 3.89 -20.54 -13.75
CA ALA A 178 4.67 -20.23 -12.55
C ALA A 178 6.06 -19.63 -12.88
N LYS A 179 6.78 -20.30 -13.80
CA LYS A 179 8.14 -19.93 -14.24
C LYS A 179 8.23 -18.56 -14.96
N GLN A 180 7.12 -18.01 -15.45
CA GLN A 180 7.06 -16.69 -16.10
C GLN A 180 6.89 -15.54 -15.11
N VAL A 181 6.56 -15.80 -13.84
CA VAL A 181 6.26 -14.76 -12.83
C VAL A 181 7.55 -14.23 -12.19
N THR A 182 8.51 -13.79 -13.01
CA THR A 182 9.84 -13.32 -12.60
C THR A 182 9.87 -11.93 -11.93
N PHE A 183 8.86 -11.07 -12.18
CA PHE A 183 8.91 -9.65 -11.81
C PHE A 183 9.08 -9.41 -10.31
N HIS A 184 8.48 -10.26 -9.46
CA HIS A 184 8.61 -10.15 -8.01
C HIS A 184 10.07 -10.31 -7.56
N ARG A 185 10.84 -11.19 -8.20
CA ARG A 185 12.30 -11.33 -7.98
C ARG A 185 13.05 -10.11 -8.51
N LYS A 186 12.73 -9.64 -9.73
CA LYS A 186 13.32 -8.42 -10.35
C LYS A 186 13.10 -7.13 -9.52
N LYS A 187 12.18 -7.12 -8.54
CA LYS A 187 11.90 -5.97 -7.65
C LYS A 187 11.87 -6.28 -6.14
N ASN A 188 12.31 -7.46 -5.71
CA ASN A 188 12.29 -7.90 -4.30
C ASN A 188 10.91 -7.77 -3.60
N LEU A 189 9.85 -8.18 -4.30
CA LEU A 189 8.48 -8.17 -3.82
C LEU A 189 8.07 -9.56 -3.32
N GLN A 190 7.17 -9.63 -2.35
CA GLN A 190 6.50 -10.90 -2.03
C GLN A 190 5.50 -11.24 -3.13
N TYR A 191 5.50 -12.48 -3.60
CA TYR A 191 4.49 -13.01 -4.50
C TYR A 191 3.58 -14.01 -3.78
N TYR A 192 2.27 -13.98 -4.08
CA TYR A 192 1.33 -15.03 -3.74
C TYR A 192 0.41 -15.36 -4.93
N GLU A 193 0.20 -16.66 -5.14
CA GLU A 193 -0.95 -17.16 -5.90
C GLU A 193 -2.16 -17.22 -5.00
N ILE A 194 -3.29 -16.66 -5.45
CA ILE A 194 -4.54 -16.54 -4.69
C ILE A 194 -5.76 -16.91 -5.55
N SER A 195 -6.87 -17.23 -4.90
CA SER A 195 -8.18 -17.19 -5.57
C SER A 195 -9.24 -16.59 -4.66
N ALA A 196 -9.78 -15.45 -5.09
CA ALA A 196 -10.95 -14.82 -4.47
C ALA A 196 -12.24 -15.66 -4.59
N LYS A 197 -12.25 -16.75 -5.39
CA LYS A 197 -13.41 -17.64 -5.55
C LYS A 197 -13.40 -18.83 -4.60
N SER A 198 -12.23 -19.34 -4.25
CA SER A 198 -12.04 -20.54 -3.42
C SER A 198 -11.46 -20.26 -2.02
N ASN A 199 -11.26 -18.99 -1.66
CA ASN A 199 -10.55 -18.54 -0.44
C ASN A 199 -9.08 -19.01 -0.36
N TYR A 200 -8.51 -19.53 -1.44
CA TYR A 200 -7.14 -20.03 -1.46
C TYR A 200 -6.13 -18.89 -1.29
N ASN A 201 -5.24 -19.03 -0.30
CA ASN A 201 -4.20 -18.06 0.10
C ASN A 201 -4.71 -16.64 0.40
N PHE A 202 -6.03 -16.48 0.63
CA PHE A 202 -6.75 -15.21 0.62
C PHE A 202 -6.16 -14.17 1.59
N GLU A 203 -5.79 -14.61 2.80
CA GLU A 203 -5.22 -13.77 3.86
C GLU A 203 -3.71 -13.52 3.74
N LYS A 204 -2.96 -14.34 2.97
CA LYS A 204 -1.48 -14.28 2.92
C LYS A 204 -0.95 -12.88 2.55
N PRO A 205 -1.53 -12.12 1.59
CA PRO A 205 -1.13 -10.75 1.30
C PRO A 205 -1.25 -9.82 2.51
N PHE A 206 -2.39 -9.82 3.19
CA PHE A 206 -2.65 -8.97 4.36
C PHE A 206 -1.73 -9.33 5.53
N LEU A 207 -1.50 -10.62 5.78
CA LEU A 207 -0.61 -11.08 6.85
C LEU A 207 0.85 -10.67 6.60
N TYR A 208 1.34 -10.77 5.36
CA TYR A 208 2.68 -10.29 5.01
C TYR A 208 2.81 -8.78 5.19
N LEU A 209 1.82 -8.00 4.75
CA LEU A 209 1.83 -6.55 4.92
C LEU A 209 1.76 -6.14 6.40
N ALA A 210 0.91 -6.78 7.20
CA ALA A 210 0.81 -6.55 8.64
C ALA A 210 2.16 -6.80 9.35
N ARG A 211 2.85 -7.92 9.04
CA ARG A 211 4.20 -8.22 9.54
C ARG A 211 5.22 -7.15 9.16
N LYS A 212 5.21 -6.69 7.90
CA LYS A 212 6.14 -5.65 7.41
C LYS A 212 5.87 -4.28 8.01
N LEU A 213 4.61 -3.93 8.26
CA LEU A 213 4.21 -2.63 8.83
C LEU A 213 4.38 -2.57 10.35
N ALA A 214 4.14 -3.68 11.06
CA ALA A 214 4.37 -3.77 12.50
C ALA A 214 5.86 -4.02 12.87
N GLY A 215 6.67 -4.49 11.93
CA GLY A 215 8.06 -4.88 12.17
C GLY A 215 8.23 -6.25 12.85
N ASP A 216 7.14 -6.95 13.17
CA ASP A 216 7.14 -8.25 13.84
C ASP A 216 6.91 -9.40 12.83
N PRO A 217 7.87 -10.32 12.63
CA PRO A 217 7.67 -11.49 11.78
C PRO A 217 6.77 -12.57 12.40
N ASN A 218 6.57 -12.55 13.73
CA ASN A 218 5.78 -13.55 14.47
C ASN A 218 4.28 -13.22 14.50
N LEU A 219 3.90 -11.99 14.14
CA LEU A 219 2.53 -11.53 14.02
C LEU A 219 1.71 -12.53 13.21
N HIS A 220 0.55 -12.93 13.73
CA HIS A 220 -0.38 -13.84 13.07
C HIS A 220 -1.82 -13.44 13.40
N PHE A 221 -2.73 -13.77 12.49
CA PHE A 221 -4.16 -13.58 12.72
C PHE A 221 -4.66 -14.67 13.70
N VAL A 222 -5.47 -14.27 14.66
CA VAL A 222 -6.02 -15.15 15.71
C VAL A 222 -7.48 -15.53 15.46
N GLU A 223 -8.14 -14.84 14.54
CA GLU A 223 -9.48 -15.12 14.05
C GLU A 223 -9.42 -15.26 12.53
N SER A 224 -10.07 -16.28 11.96
CA SER A 224 -10.29 -16.38 10.52
C SER A 224 -11.46 -15.47 10.12
N PRO A 225 -11.38 -14.72 9.01
CA PRO A 225 -12.49 -13.92 8.50
C PRO A 225 -13.75 -14.78 8.27
N ALA A 226 -14.93 -14.18 8.44
CA ALA A 226 -16.23 -14.84 8.26
C ALA A 226 -16.58 -15.03 6.77
N LEU A 227 -15.76 -15.82 6.05
CA LEU A 227 -15.92 -16.05 4.62
C LEU A 227 -17.08 -17.03 4.34
N ALA A 228 -17.91 -16.70 3.35
CA ALA A 228 -18.86 -17.67 2.81
C ALA A 228 -18.09 -18.86 2.20
N PRO A 229 -18.67 -20.08 2.19
CA PRO A 229 -18.04 -21.27 1.63
C PRO A 229 -17.50 -21.07 0.21
N PRO A 230 -16.39 -21.74 -0.16
CA PRO A 230 -15.80 -21.61 -1.49
C PRO A 230 -16.74 -22.18 -2.56
N GLU A 231 -17.00 -21.41 -3.62
CA GLU A 231 -17.86 -21.88 -4.73
C GLU A 231 -17.19 -22.94 -5.61
N VAL A 232 -15.86 -23.00 -5.55
CA VAL A 232 -15.01 -23.90 -6.32
C VAL A 232 -13.91 -24.39 -5.39
N GLN A 233 -13.67 -25.69 -5.39
CA GLN A 233 -12.53 -26.29 -4.68
C GLN A 233 -11.27 -26.14 -5.55
N ILE A 234 -10.13 -25.81 -4.93
CA ILE A 234 -8.83 -25.88 -5.60
C ILE A 234 -8.42 -27.34 -5.79
N ASP A 235 -7.89 -27.65 -6.98
CA ASP A 235 -7.13 -28.87 -7.21
C ASP A 235 -5.80 -28.76 -6.44
N ILE A 236 -5.77 -29.29 -5.23
CA ILE A 236 -4.62 -29.17 -4.31
C ILE A 236 -3.37 -29.81 -4.91
N ALA A 237 -3.50 -30.90 -5.67
CA ALA A 237 -2.36 -31.56 -6.31
C ALA A 237 -1.76 -30.70 -7.43
N ALA A 238 -2.61 -30.14 -8.30
CA ALA A 238 -2.17 -29.19 -9.31
C ALA A 238 -1.56 -27.93 -8.68
N GLN A 239 -2.13 -27.41 -7.59
CA GLN A 239 -1.63 -26.21 -6.92
C GLN A 239 -0.30 -26.44 -6.17
N GLN A 240 -0.12 -27.61 -5.56
CA GLN A 240 1.17 -28.01 -4.97
C GLN A 240 2.27 -28.13 -6.03
N LEU A 241 1.95 -28.63 -7.23
CA LEU A 241 2.89 -28.65 -8.36
C LEU A 241 3.29 -27.23 -8.78
N HIS A 242 2.35 -26.28 -8.84
CA HIS A 242 2.67 -24.88 -9.13
C HIS A 242 3.50 -24.22 -8.01
N GLU A 243 3.23 -24.50 -6.73
CA GLU A 243 4.08 -24.01 -5.62
C GLU A 243 5.50 -24.61 -5.67
N ALA A 244 5.66 -25.86 -6.14
CA ALA A 244 6.97 -26.45 -6.41
C ALA A 244 7.67 -25.77 -7.60
N GLU A 245 6.99 -25.60 -8.74
CA GLU A 245 7.56 -24.89 -9.90
C GLU A 245 8.00 -23.45 -9.57
N LEU A 246 7.26 -22.74 -8.72
CA LEU A 246 7.65 -21.41 -8.22
C LEU A 246 8.90 -21.45 -7.35
N ARG A 247 9.02 -22.46 -6.47
CA ARG A 247 10.18 -22.64 -5.60
C ARG A 247 11.44 -22.97 -6.40
N ASP A 248 11.31 -23.86 -7.38
CA ASP A 248 12.41 -24.24 -8.27
C ASP A 248 12.83 -23.05 -9.15
N ALA A 249 11.86 -22.31 -9.71
CA ALA A 249 12.12 -21.09 -10.49
C ALA A 249 12.71 -19.94 -9.65
N ALA A 250 12.51 -19.92 -8.33
CA ALA A 250 13.15 -18.96 -7.43
C ALA A 250 14.62 -19.32 -7.14
N ALA A 251 14.99 -20.60 -7.24
CA ALA A 251 16.36 -21.10 -7.07
C ALA A 251 17.23 -20.96 -8.35
N GLN A 252 16.62 -20.92 -9.52
CA GLN A 252 17.32 -20.65 -10.78
C GLN A 252 17.75 -19.17 -10.91
N PRO A 253 18.74 -18.84 -11.76
CA PRO A 253 19.00 -17.46 -12.17
C PRO A 253 17.74 -16.75 -12.69
N LEU A 254 17.80 -15.42 -12.80
CA LEU A 254 16.81 -14.69 -13.61
C LEU A 254 17.18 -14.82 -15.09
N PRO A 255 16.20 -14.94 -16.01
CA PRO A 255 16.46 -14.75 -17.43
C PRO A 255 16.84 -13.29 -17.67
N ASP A 256 17.70 -13.07 -18.67
CA ASP A 256 18.08 -11.73 -19.12
C ASP A 256 16.86 -10.97 -19.68
N ASP A 257 16.87 -9.64 -19.63
CA ASP A 257 15.69 -8.82 -19.99
C ASP A 257 15.28 -8.94 -21.47
N ASP A 258 16.17 -9.43 -22.35
CA ASP A 258 15.89 -9.69 -23.77
C ASP A 258 15.05 -10.96 -24.02
N ASP A 259 15.01 -11.90 -23.06
CA ASP A 259 14.21 -13.15 -23.14
C ASP A 259 12.72 -12.95 -22.74
N ASP A 260 12.30 -11.78 -22.25
CA ASP A 260 10.91 -11.46 -21.90
C ASP A 260 9.98 -11.28 -23.14
N ALA A 261 10.36 -11.87 -24.28
CA ALA A 261 9.60 -11.93 -25.53
C ALA A 261 8.45 -12.95 -25.46
N PHE A 262 7.30 -12.52 -24.92
CA PHE A 262 6.07 -13.31 -24.86
C PHE A 262 5.40 -13.52 -26.24
N ASP A 263 5.79 -14.57 -26.96
CA ASP A 263 4.96 -15.25 -27.99
C ASP A 263 3.82 -16.09 -27.34
#